data_AF-A0A6M3LQJ2-F1
#
_entry.id   AF-A0A6M3LQJ2-F1
#
_cell.length_a   1.000
_cell.length_b   1.000
_cell.length_c   1.000
_cell.angle_alpha   90.00
_cell.angle_beta   90.00
_cell.angle_gamma   90.00
#
_symmetry.space_group_name_H-M   'P 1'
#
loop_
_entity.id
_entity.type
_entity.pdbx_description
1 polymer ?
#
loop_
_entity_poly.entity_id
_entity_poly.type
_entity_poly.pdbx_seq_one_letter_code
_entity_poly.pdbx_strand_id
1 'polypeptide(L)'
;MSGTEFPDDLFDAPDGPRPGAAPPKKCGRHDWITYLGIGDKCARCGKVRDWTASRRSRNNRKRGNGDELEVARILGGVRVGQLALPWDVVVPGYLRAQSKKLDRWPSLGKVIEWLDAIPDGPELRAVTLADTPGPGGRTRRLIVMDLHEYARWYGNGTPDDCG
;
A
#
# COMPACT_ATOMS: atom_id res chain seq x y z
N MET A 1 -26.61 -18.94 -63.87
CA MET A 1 -26.74 -17.62 -63.24
C MET A 1 -27.91 -17.68 -62.27
N SER A 2 -27.65 -17.70 -60.97
CA SER A 2 -28.58 -17.23 -59.93
C SER A 2 -27.78 -17.17 -58.63
N GLY A 3 -27.52 -15.95 -58.17
CA GLY A 3 -26.62 -15.64 -57.06
C GLY A 3 -27.21 -16.05 -55.72
N THR A 4 -26.32 -16.51 -54.84
CA THR A 4 -26.58 -16.69 -53.42
C THR A 4 -26.38 -15.33 -52.76
N GLU A 5 -27.47 -14.67 -52.36
CA GLU A 5 -27.41 -13.46 -51.53
C GLU A 5 -27.00 -13.86 -50.12
N PHE A 6 -25.86 -13.33 -49.65
CA PHE A 6 -25.46 -13.42 -48.25
C PHE A 6 -26.15 -12.26 -47.51
N PRO A 7 -26.78 -12.49 -46.35
CA PRO A 7 -27.34 -11.40 -45.55
C PRO A 7 -26.22 -10.48 -45.03
N ASP A 8 -26.37 -9.18 -45.28
CA ASP A 8 -25.43 -8.09 -44.96
C ASP A 8 -25.26 -7.80 -43.46
N ASP A 9 -25.84 -8.64 -42.58
CA ASP A 9 -26.02 -8.32 -41.16
C ASP A 9 -24.91 -8.90 -40.25
N LEU A 10 -23.81 -9.42 -40.83
CA LEU A 10 -22.80 -10.21 -40.09
C LEU A 10 -21.60 -9.42 -39.56
N PHE A 11 -21.57 -8.09 -39.73
CA PHE A 11 -20.52 -7.23 -39.18
C PHE A 11 -21.12 -5.99 -38.53
N ASP A 12 -21.83 -6.17 -37.41
CA ASP A 12 -22.02 -5.09 -36.43
C ASP A 12 -20.63 -4.70 -35.90
N ALA A 13 -20.04 -3.67 -36.52
CA ALA A 13 -18.86 -3.01 -35.99
C ALA A 13 -19.21 -2.50 -34.59
N PRO A 14 -18.35 -2.69 -33.56
CA PRO A 14 -18.65 -2.21 -32.22
C PRO A 14 -18.86 -0.70 -32.27
N ASP A 15 -20.09 -0.29 -31.96
CA ASP A 15 -20.55 1.10 -31.85
C ASP A 15 -19.42 1.98 -31.28
N GLY A 16 -18.90 2.88 -32.11
CA GLY A 16 -17.99 3.93 -31.65
C GLY A 16 -18.66 4.75 -30.54
N PRO A 17 -17.88 5.44 -29.67
CA PRO A 17 -18.47 6.22 -28.58
C PRO A 17 -19.46 7.25 -29.13
N ARG A 18 -20.74 7.11 -28.78
CA ARG A 18 -21.77 8.07 -29.18
C ARG A 18 -21.44 9.46 -28.61
N PRO A 19 -21.48 10.55 -29.40
CA PRO A 19 -21.29 11.90 -28.89
C PRO A 19 -22.31 12.18 -27.77
N GLY A 20 -21.84 12.52 -26.57
CA GLY A 20 -22.68 12.75 -25.39
C GLY A 20 -22.85 11.54 -24.46
N ALA A 21 -22.22 10.40 -24.74
CA ALA A 21 -22.18 9.29 -23.79
C ALA A 21 -21.50 9.72 -22.49
N ALA A 22 -22.14 9.42 -21.35
CA ALA A 22 -21.56 9.67 -20.04
C ALA A 22 -20.17 9.02 -19.93
N PRO A 23 -19.18 9.70 -19.32
CA PRO A 23 -17.85 9.11 -19.20
C PRO A 23 -17.95 7.76 -18.49
N PRO A 24 -17.17 6.75 -18.91
CA PRO A 24 -17.24 5.43 -18.32
C PRO A 24 -17.00 5.52 -16.82
N LYS A 25 -17.88 4.89 -16.01
CA LYS A 25 -17.75 4.88 -14.56
C LYS A 25 -16.35 4.39 -14.17
N LYS A 26 -15.64 5.19 -13.37
CA LYS A 26 -14.31 4.81 -12.85
C LYS A 26 -14.48 3.55 -11.99
N CYS A 27 -13.94 2.43 -12.45
CA CYS A 27 -13.97 1.19 -11.67
C CYS A 27 -12.95 1.27 -10.52
N GLY A 28 -13.41 1.06 -9.28
CA GLY A 28 -12.52 0.89 -8.12
C GLY A 28 -11.76 -0.45 -8.15
N ARG A 29 -12.35 -1.48 -8.78
CA ARG A 29 -11.72 -2.78 -9.03
C ARG A 29 -11.91 -3.17 -10.49
N HIS A 30 -10.79 -3.30 -11.21
CA HIS A 30 -10.80 -3.65 -12.62
C HIS A 30 -10.94 -5.17 -12.81
N ASP A 31 -11.63 -5.53 -13.89
CA ASP A 31 -11.90 -6.90 -14.31
C ASP A 31 -11.23 -7.11 -15.67
N TRP A 32 -10.05 -7.73 -15.66
CA TRP A 32 -9.15 -7.72 -16.80
C TRP A 32 -9.47 -8.88 -17.74
N ILE A 33 -9.77 -8.55 -19.00
CA ILE A 33 -9.91 -9.51 -20.10
C ILE A 33 -8.74 -9.30 -21.05
N THR A 34 -8.11 -10.39 -21.47
CA THR A 34 -7.00 -10.38 -22.42
C THR A 34 -7.53 -10.36 -23.85
N TYR A 35 -7.19 -9.32 -24.61
CA TYR A 35 -7.49 -9.22 -26.03
C TYR A 35 -6.22 -9.51 -26.83
N LEU A 36 -6.28 -10.52 -27.70
CA LEU A 36 -5.17 -10.87 -28.59
C LEU A 36 -4.77 -9.64 -29.43
N GLY A 37 -3.48 -9.30 -29.41
CA GLY A 37 -2.91 -8.18 -30.17
C GLY A 37 -3.09 -6.78 -29.55
N ILE A 38 -3.93 -6.61 -28.53
CA ILE A 38 -4.23 -5.28 -27.93
C ILE A 38 -3.84 -5.22 -26.44
N GLY A 39 -3.68 -6.39 -25.79
CA GLY A 39 -3.34 -6.50 -24.37
C GLY A 39 -4.58 -6.60 -23.46
N ASP A 40 -4.36 -6.46 -22.15
CA ASP A 40 -5.44 -6.56 -21.16
C ASP A 40 -6.25 -5.28 -21.12
N LYS A 41 -7.58 -5.37 -21.23
CA LYS A 41 -8.51 -4.27 -20.99
C LYS A 41 -9.52 -4.62 -19.90
N CYS A 42 -9.93 -3.62 -19.14
CA CYS A 42 -10.97 -3.79 -18.13
C CYS A 42 -12.34 -3.92 -18.81
N ALA A 43 -13.02 -5.04 -18.64
CA ALA A 43 -14.34 -5.33 -19.21
C ALA A 43 -15.40 -4.28 -18.86
N ARG A 44 -15.25 -3.63 -17.70
CA ARG A 44 -16.26 -2.70 -17.15
C ARG A 44 -16.04 -1.24 -17.53
N CYS A 45 -14.79 -0.82 -17.76
CA CYS A 45 -14.47 0.59 -17.99
C CYS A 45 -13.50 0.84 -19.13
N GLY A 46 -13.15 -0.19 -19.91
CA GLY A 46 -12.29 -0.09 -21.09
C GLY A 46 -10.83 0.27 -20.81
N LYS A 47 -10.45 0.50 -19.54
CA LYS A 47 -9.07 0.89 -19.18
C LYS A 47 -8.09 -0.17 -19.65
N VAL A 48 -7.02 0.23 -20.31
CA VAL A 48 -5.91 -0.66 -20.70
C VAL A 48 -5.02 -0.90 -19.49
N ARG A 49 -4.62 -2.16 -19.29
CA ARG A 49 -3.75 -2.53 -18.17
C ARG A 49 -2.32 -2.10 -18.45
N ASP A 50 -1.78 -1.30 -17.54
CA ASP A 50 -0.35 -1.07 -17.48
C ASP A 50 0.32 -2.21 -16.68
N TRP A 51 0.93 -3.14 -17.41
CA TRP A 51 1.67 -4.26 -16.83
C TRP A 51 2.89 -3.83 -16.03
N THR A 52 3.55 -2.74 -16.41
CA THR A 52 4.71 -2.20 -15.70
C THR A 52 4.29 -1.64 -14.35
N ALA A 53 3.24 -0.82 -14.32
CA ALA A 53 2.68 -0.32 -13.07
C ALA A 53 2.13 -1.45 -12.18
N SER A 54 1.46 -2.44 -12.77
CA SER A 54 0.95 -3.61 -12.03
C SER A 54 2.08 -4.44 -11.40
N ARG A 55 3.17 -4.67 -12.14
CA ARG A 55 4.37 -5.35 -11.61
C ARG A 55 5.02 -4.52 -10.49
N ARG A 56 5.17 -3.21 -10.67
CA ARG A 56 5.73 -2.31 -9.65
C ARG A 56 4.91 -2.34 -8.36
N SER A 57 3.58 -2.27 -8.48
CA SER A 57 2.66 -2.36 -7.34
C SER A 57 2.81 -3.68 -6.58
N ARG A 58 2.84 -4.82 -7.30
CA ARG A 58 3.07 -6.14 -6.68
C ARG A 58 4.42 -6.24 -5.98
N ASN A 59 5.48 -5.74 -6.61
CA ASN A 59 6.82 -5.74 -6.01
C ASN A 59 6.90 -4.86 -4.78
N ASN A 60 6.28 -3.67 -4.80
CA ASN A 60 6.18 -2.78 -3.65
C ASN A 60 5.42 -3.45 -2.49
N ARG A 61 4.30 -4.12 -2.77
CA ARG A 61 3.55 -4.88 -1.77
C ARG A 61 4.39 -6.03 -1.18
N LYS A 62 5.09 -6.81 -2.02
CA LYS A 62 5.99 -7.88 -1.55
C LYS A 62 7.09 -7.31 -0.66
N ARG A 63 7.70 -6.19 -1.04
CA ARG A 63 8.72 -5.50 -0.25
C ARG A 63 8.18 -5.02 1.11
N GLY A 64 6.99 -4.40 1.13
CA GLY A 64 6.33 -3.96 2.36
C GLY A 64 6.05 -5.13 3.30
N ASN A 65 5.37 -6.17 2.80
CA ASN A 65 5.07 -7.37 3.60
C ASN A 65 6.32 -8.03 4.18
N GLY A 66 7.40 -8.10 3.40
CA GLY A 66 8.67 -8.67 3.87
C GLY A 66 9.33 -7.83 4.96
N ASP A 67 9.20 -6.50 4.89
CA ASP A 67 9.72 -5.61 5.93
C ASP A 67 8.88 -5.66 7.21
N GLU A 68 7.55 -5.71 7.11
CA GLU A 68 6.65 -5.88 8.26
C GLU A 68 6.96 -7.17 9.04
N LEU A 69 7.20 -8.29 8.32
CA LEU A 69 7.60 -9.56 8.94
C LEU A 69 8.96 -9.45 9.64
N GLU A 70 9.91 -8.77 9.02
CA GLU A 70 11.25 -8.57 9.57
C GLU A 70 11.22 -7.69 10.83
N VAL A 71 10.43 -6.61 10.81
CA VAL A 71 10.20 -5.75 11.97
C VAL A 71 9.54 -6.55 13.10
N ALA A 72 8.50 -7.34 12.82
CA ALA A 72 7.87 -8.20 13.80
C ALA A 72 8.88 -9.18 14.42
N ARG A 73 9.75 -9.79 13.61
CA ARG A 73 10.81 -10.69 14.08
C ARG A 73 11.82 -9.99 14.99
N ILE A 74 12.27 -8.79 14.63
CA ILE A 74 13.25 -8.01 15.41
C ILE A 74 12.65 -7.56 16.75
N LEU A 75 11.41 -7.10 16.75
CA LEU A 75 10.74 -6.57 17.94
C LEU A 75 10.08 -7.66 18.80
N GLY A 76 10.10 -8.93 18.38
CA GLY A 76 9.40 -10.01 19.07
C GLY A 76 7.88 -9.91 19.01
N GLY A 77 7.35 -9.27 17.96
CA GLY A 77 5.93 -9.01 17.76
C GLY A 77 5.27 -9.88 16.70
N VAL A 78 4.03 -9.51 16.36
CA VAL A 78 3.21 -10.14 15.32
C VAL A 78 2.82 -9.12 14.26
N ARG A 79 2.79 -9.57 13.01
CA ARG A 79 2.36 -8.78 11.86
C ARG A 79 0.83 -8.70 11.79
N VAL A 80 0.30 -7.49 11.79
CA VAL A 80 -1.14 -7.19 11.73
C VAL A 80 -1.54 -6.28 10.56
N GLY A 81 -0.60 -5.82 9.73
CA GLY A 81 -0.88 -4.91 8.61
C GLY A 81 -1.95 -5.38 7.62
N GLN A 82 -2.20 -6.69 7.51
CA GLN A 82 -3.32 -7.24 6.71
C GLN A 82 -4.72 -6.83 7.21
N LEU A 83 -4.84 -6.41 8.47
CA LEU A 83 -6.09 -6.00 9.10
C LEU A 83 -6.49 -4.55 8.77
N ALA A 84 -5.68 -3.85 7.95
CA ALA A 84 -5.89 -2.45 7.58
C ALA A 84 -5.99 -1.52 8.80
N LEU A 85 -5.27 -1.86 9.87
CA LEU A 85 -5.12 -1.02 11.05
C LEU A 85 -4.10 0.09 10.77
N PRO A 86 -4.11 1.18 11.55
CA PRO A 86 -3.11 2.23 11.43
C PRO A 86 -1.67 1.78 11.75
N TRP A 87 -1.50 0.62 12.39
CA TRP A 87 -0.21 0.00 12.69
C TRP A 87 -0.08 -1.35 11.99
N ASP A 88 1.17 -1.75 11.72
CA ASP A 88 1.50 -2.95 10.94
C ASP A 88 2.03 -4.09 11.81
N VAL A 89 2.58 -3.78 12.98
CA VAL A 89 3.18 -4.72 13.93
C VAL A 89 2.71 -4.43 15.36
N VAL A 90 2.42 -5.47 16.12
CA VAL A 90 2.09 -5.38 17.55
C VAL A 90 3.05 -6.25 18.35
N VAL A 91 3.61 -5.69 19.43
CA VAL A 91 4.22 -6.45 20.52
C VAL A 91 3.22 -6.41 21.68
N PRO A 92 2.54 -7.53 22.00
CA PRO A 92 1.45 -7.55 22.97
C PRO A 92 1.84 -6.95 24.32
N GLY A 93 1.03 -6.02 24.81
CA GLY A 93 1.26 -5.35 26.09
C GLY A 93 2.47 -4.41 26.10
N TYR A 94 3.03 -4.06 24.95
CA TYR A 94 4.19 -3.19 24.87
C TYR A 94 4.10 -2.12 23.78
N LEU A 95 4.03 -2.50 22.50
CA LEU A 95 4.26 -1.57 21.39
C LEU A 95 3.30 -1.82 20.23
N ARG A 96 2.81 -0.73 19.62
CA ARG A 96 2.19 -0.73 18.29
C ARG A 96 3.06 0.07 17.33
N ALA A 97 3.48 -0.57 16.24
CA ALA A 97 4.41 0.01 15.30
C ALA A 97 3.83 0.07 13.88
N GLN A 98 3.93 1.22 13.24
CA GLN A 98 3.72 1.35 11.79
C GLN A 98 5.06 1.21 11.06
N SER A 99 5.11 0.41 10.00
CA SER A 99 6.36 0.08 9.28
C SER A 99 6.39 0.67 7.89
N LYS A 100 7.43 1.44 7.58
CA LYS A 100 7.62 2.07 6.27
C LYS A 100 9.01 1.75 5.71
N LYS A 101 9.02 1.01 4.60
CA LYS A 101 10.22 0.77 3.79
C LYS A 101 10.24 1.67 2.56
N LEU A 102 11.20 2.59 2.52
CA LEU A 102 11.24 3.70 1.57
C LEU A 102 12.56 3.72 0.80
N ASP A 103 12.55 4.34 -0.38
CA ASP A 103 13.74 4.63 -1.20
C ASP A 103 14.43 5.93 -0.77
N ARG A 104 13.68 6.84 -0.13
CA ARG A 104 14.18 8.08 0.46
C ARG A 104 13.66 8.25 1.88
N TRP A 105 14.49 8.81 2.75
CA TRP A 105 14.09 9.17 4.11
C TRP A 105 12.97 10.22 4.09
N PRO A 106 11.90 10.03 4.90
CA PRO A 106 10.80 10.97 5.00
C PRO A 106 11.24 12.23 5.76
N SER A 107 10.49 13.32 5.62
CA SER A 107 10.60 14.45 6.54
C SER A 107 10.09 14.05 7.92
N LEU A 108 10.58 14.73 8.97
CA LEU A 108 10.11 14.50 10.34
C LEU A 108 8.59 14.72 10.46
N GLY A 109 8.03 15.76 9.82
CA GLY A 109 6.58 16.01 9.81
C GLY A 109 5.77 14.84 9.24
N LYS A 110 6.30 14.11 8.26
CA LYS A 110 5.62 12.92 7.72
C LYS A 110 5.66 11.73 8.69
N VAL A 111 6.75 11.61 9.45
CA VAL A 111 6.88 10.60 10.51
C VAL A 111 5.91 10.89 11.65
N ILE A 112 5.76 12.16 12.03
CA ILE A 112 4.78 12.60 13.03
C ILE A 112 3.35 12.26 12.57
N GLU A 113 2.98 12.58 11.33
CA GLU A 113 1.67 12.21 10.78
C GLU A 113 1.38 10.70 10.88
N TRP A 114 2.39 9.87 10.64
CA TRP A 114 2.28 8.42 10.77
C TRP A 114 2.14 7.95 12.22
N LEU A 115 2.84 8.60 13.14
CA LEU A 115 2.77 8.31 14.56
C LEU A 115 1.39 8.70 15.12
N ASP A 116 0.90 9.89 14.78
CA ASP A 116 -0.41 10.43 15.19
C ASP A 116 -1.59 9.62 14.63
N ALA A 117 -1.41 8.95 13.49
CA ALA A 117 -2.41 8.06 12.95
C ALA A 117 -2.63 6.80 13.81
N ILE A 118 -1.67 6.44 14.66
CA ILE A 118 -1.81 5.34 15.62
C ILE A 118 -2.60 5.89 16.83
N PRO A 119 -3.80 5.36 17.12
CA PRO A 119 -4.59 5.82 18.26
C PRO A 119 -3.83 5.62 19.57
N ASP A 120 -4.02 6.57 20.49
CA ASP A 120 -3.53 6.45 21.86
C ASP A 120 -4.06 5.17 22.52
N GLY A 121 -3.24 4.58 23.38
CA GLY A 121 -3.55 3.34 24.06
C GLY A 121 -2.58 3.06 25.19
N PRO A 122 -2.72 1.91 25.84
CA PRO A 122 -1.78 1.50 26.87
C PRO A 122 -0.41 1.18 26.27
N GLU A 123 -0.32 0.70 25.02
CA GLU A 123 0.94 0.40 24.34
C GLU A 123 1.63 1.66 23.80
N LEU A 124 2.96 1.63 23.81
CA LEU A 124 3.81 2.64 23.20
C LEU A 124 3.59 2.71 21.68
N ARG A 125 3.53 3.91 21.12
CA ARG A 125 3.41 4.11 19.67
C ARG A 125 4.77 4.29 19.04
N ALA A 126 4.97 3.66 17.88
CA ALA A 126 6.21 3.82 17.13
C ALA A 126 6.02 3.81 15.62
N VAL A 127 6.96 4.43 14.93
CA VAL A 127 7.15 4.29 13.50
C VAL A 127 8.52 3.67 13.24
N THR A 128 8.54 2.53 12.56
CA THR A 128 9.78 1.91 12.08
C THR A 128 10.03 2.31 10.64
N LEU A 129 11.23 2.83 10.36
CA LEU A 129 11.65 3.27 9.04
C LEU A 129 12.80 2.38 8.57
N ALA A 130 12.69 1.87 7.35
CA ALA A 130 13.74 1.10 6.69
C ALA A 130 14.10 1.74 5.35
N ASP A 131 15.39 1.82 5.06
CA ASP A 131 15.85 2.21 3.73
C ASP A 131 15.83 1.03 2.74
N THR A 132 15.90 1.37 1.46
CA THR A 132 16.04 0.41 0.36
C THR A 132 17.38 0.65 -0.30
N PRO A 133 18.49 0.15 0.30
CA PRO A 133 19.81 0.38 -0.27
C PRO A 133 19.93 -0.34 -1.62
N GLY A 134 20.82 0.17 -2.46
CA GLY A 134 21.19 -0.47 -3.72
C GLY A 134 21.85 -1.84 -3.49
N PRO A 135 22.22 -2.53 -4.59
CA PRO A 135 22.86 -3.84 -4.52
C PRO A 135 24.05 -3.87 -3.55
N GLY A 136 24.08 -4.86 -2.65
CA GLY A 136 25.17 -5.05 -1.66
C GLY A 136 25.09 -4.18 -0.41
N GLY A 137 24.17 -3.22 -0.33
CA GLY A 137 23.98 -2.41 0.87
C GLY A 137 23.12 -3.10 1.93
N ARG A 138 23.48 -2.92 3.20
CA ARG A 138 22.68 -3.39 4.34
C ARG A 138 21.53 -2.43 4.62
N THR A 139 20.31 -2.95 4.75
CA THR A 139 19.15 -2.12 5.17
C THR A 139 19.38 -1.57 6.58
N ARG A 140 19.38 -0.24 6.70
CA ARG A 140 19.30 0.49 7.96
C ARG A 140 17.85 0.54 8.40
N ARG A 141 17.63 0.27 9.69
CA ARG A 141 16.33 0.39 10.34
C ARG A 141 16.42 1.33 11.51
N LEU A 142 15.48 2.26 11.58
CA LEU A 142 15.31 3.20 12.67
C LEU A 142 13.92 2.98 13.27
N ILE A 143 13.80 3.24 14.56
CA ILE A 143 12.52 3.33 15.25
C ILE A 143 12.39 4.74 15.81
N VAL A 144 11.23 5.35 15.64
CA VAL A 144 10.91 6.68 16.12
C VAL A 144 9.70 6.55 17.03
N MET A 145 9.78 7.20 18.19
CA MET A 145 8.76 7.19 19.23
C MET A 145 8.60 8.62 19.74
N ASP A 146 7.44 8.93 20.31
CA ASP A 146 7.28 10.15 21.08
C ASP A 146 8.11 10.07 22.37
N LEU A 147 8.78 11.18 22.72
CA LEU A 147 9.69 11.22 23.87
C LEU A 147 8.94 11.10 25.19
N HIS A 148 7.78 11.74 25.34
CA HIS A 148 7.00 11.66 26.58
C HIS A 148 6.42 10.26 26.75
N GLU A 149 5.93 9.63 25.69
CA GLU A 149 5.50 8.23 25.77
C GLU A 149 6.61 7.28 26.15
N TYR A 150 7.78 7.43 25.50
CA TYR A 150 8.96 6.64 25.84
C TYR A 150 9.38 6.85 27.31
N ALA A 151 9.40 8.10 27.78
CA ALA A 151 9.77 8.43 29.15
C ALA A 151 8.76 7.89 30.18
N ARG A 152 7.46 7.78 29.87
CA ARG A 152 6.50 7.12 30.78
C ARG A 152 6.81 5.64 30.99
N TRP A 153 7.38 4.98 29.98
CA TRP A 153 7.72 3.55 30.04
C TRP A 153 9.11 3.29 30.61
N TYR A 154 10.08 4.15 30.28
CA TYR A 154 11.51 3.90 30.52
C TYR A 154 12.24 5.05 31.20
N GLY A 155 11.57 6.17 31.41
CA GLY A 155 12.12 7.30 32.13
C GLY A 155 12.17 7.00 33.63
N ASN A 156 13.25 7.42 34.26
CA ASN A 156 13.42 7.36 35.71
C ASN A 156 12.94 8.66 36.40
N GLY A 157 12.32 9.57 35.65
CA GLY A 157 11.78 10.82 36.18
C GLY A 157 10.46 10.58 36.88
N THR A 158 10.29 11.12 38.08
CA THR A 158 8.99 11.16 38.77
C THR A 158 7.98 11.92 37.90
N PRO A 159 6.75 11.42 37.71
CA PRO A 159 5.73 12.07 36.87
C PRO A 159 5.32 13.47 37.32
N ASP A 160 5.72 13.90 38.52
CA ASP A 160 5.18 15.08 39.21
C ASP A 160 5.94 16.40 38.94
N ASP A 161 7.00 16.41 38.13
CA ASP A 161 7.83 17.63 37.92
C ASP A 161 7.47 18.42 36.64
N CYS A 162 6.36 18.09 35.97
CA CYS A 162 5.90 18.78 34.76
C CYS A 162 4.37 18.95 34.75
N GLY A 163 3.83 19.68 35.73
CA GLY A 163 2.41 20.06 35.74
C GLY A 163 1.92 20.50 37.11
#